data_AF-A0A7L3KTB0-F1
#
_entry.id   AF-A0A7L3KTB0-F1
#
_cell.length_a   1.000
_cell.length_b   1.000
_cell.length_c   1.000
_cell.angle_alpha   90.00
_cell.angle_beta   90.00
_cell.angle_gamma   90.00
#
_symmetry.space_group_name_H-M   'P 1'
#
loop_
_entity.id
_entity.type
_entity.pdbx_description
1 polymer ?
#
loop_
_entity_poly.entity_id
_entity_poly.type
_entity_poly.pdbx_seq_one_letter_code
_entity_poly.pdbx_strand_id
1 'polypeptide(L)'
;PSPRSDVMFVVGREQQKVFAHRCVLTCRCQAFRGMLSQAPVGSQDSSSSVPPQGPFILGNVQPEVFLAVIEFLYTNSVTLNSHIALEVLTSSVEYGLQDLCKLCIKFIKDTLSVEQVCEALQAAVTYGQVDLQQHCLAFIEGCTAAVVRTQGFRELSDVVLARVLRSDRLAVDELDLVQAVREWAHVSSAVLERPVPEVAALPVRELRLPLLAPSELVTLESCNQQDLLIPVENIAAAWRAHALRKGSGVPSRLCRPRRGTRPRDHHRHLEPHAK
;
A
#
# COMPACT_ATOMS: atom_id res chain seq x y z
N PRO A 1 -18.83 3.79 34.11
CA PRO A 1 -19.10 5.19 33.75
C PRO A 1 -18.21 6.14 34.56
N SER A 2 -17.33 6.91 33.91
CA SER A 2 -16.65 7.98 34.63
C SER A 2 -17.69 9.06 34.99
N PRO A 3 -17.68 9.63 36.20
CA PRO A 3 -18.74 10.53 36.64
C PRO A 3 -18.76 11.90 35.94
N ARG A 4 -18.00 12.09 34.84
CA ARG A 4 -17.85 13.39 34.15
C ARG A 4 -17.83 13.33 32.61
N SER A 5 -17.98 12.16 31.99
CA SER A 5 -18.04 12.08 30.52
C SER A 5 -19.32 12.70 29.98
N ASP A 6 -19.21 13.59 29.00
CA ASP A 6 -20.31 14.32 28.35
C ASP A 6 -20.50 13.93 26.87
N VAL A 7 -19.79 12.91 26.40
CA VAL A 7 -20.00 12.26 25.10
C VAL A 7 -19.75 10.76 25.17
N MET A 8 -20.52 10.01 24.38
CA MET A 8 -20.41 8.56 24.21
C MET A 8 -20.31 8.23 22.72
N PHE A 9 -19.36 7.36 22.39
CA PHE A 9 -19.21 6.75 21.08
C PHE A 9 -19.60 5.28 21.17
N VAL A 10 -20.17 4.76 20.09
CA VAL A 10 -20.44 3.34 19.91
C VAL A 10 -19.62 2.89 18.72
N VAL A 11 -18.56 2.11 18.99
CA VAL A 11 -17.46 1.86 18.06
C VAL A 11 -17.43 0.41 17.63
N GLY A 12 -17.16 0.19 16.35
CA GLY A 12 -16.99 -1.12 15.75
C GLY A 12 -18.27 -1.94 15.63
N ARG A 13 -18.14 -3.11 15.02
CA ARG A 13 -19.24 -4.08 14.87
C ARG A 13 -19.73 -4.64 16.21
N GLU A 14 -18.83 -4.69 17.19
CA GLU A 14 -19.11 -5.09 18.57
C GLU A 14 -19.85 -4.01 19.40
N GLN A 15 -20.13 -2.84 18.83
CA GLN A 15 -20.89 -1.77 19.48
C GLN A 15 -20.29 -1.37 20.84
N GLN A 16 -18.95 -1.34 20.93
CA GLN A 16 -18.26 -1.00 22.17
C GLN A 16 -18.52 0.47 22.54
N LYS A 17 -18.98 0.70 23.77
CA LYS A 17 -19.24 2.04 24.30
C LYS A 17 -17.95 2.67 24.81
N VAL A 18 -17.55 3.78 24.20
CA VAL A 18 -16.39 4.58 24.61
C VAL A 18 -16.88 5.94 25.11
N PHE A 19 -16.56 6.27 26.36
CA PHE A 19 -16.95 7.54 26.99
C PHE A 19 -15.78 8.52 26.97
N ALA A 20 -16.04 9.79 26.65
CA ALA A 20 -15.01 10.82 26.57
C ALA A 20 -15.55 12.20 26.99
N HIS A 21 -14.68 13.22 26.91
CA HIS A 21 -14.97 14.60 27.25
C HIS A 21 -14.90 15.47 25.99
N ARG A 22 -16.01 16.11 25.63
CA ARG A 22 -16.13 16.98 24.44
C ARG A 22 -15.09 18.09 24.47
N CYS A 23 -14.84 18.69 25.63
CA CYS A 23 -13.85 19.77 25.77
C CYS A 23 -12.43 19.33 25.38
N VAL A 24 -12.01 18.11 25.72
CA VAL A 24 -10.70 17.57 25.36
C VAL A 24 -10.64 17.30 23.85
N LEU A 25 -11.63 16.57 23.32
CA LEU A 25 -11.64 16.17 21.90
C LEU A 25 -11.70 17.38 20.96
N THR A 26 -12.61 18.32 21.22
CA THR A 26 -12.81 19.51 20.38
C THR A 26 -11.66 20.51 20.48
N CYS A 27 -10.94 20.56 21.61
CA CYS A 27 -9.76 21.41 21.76
C CYS A 27 -8.58 20.88 20.96
N ARG A 28 -8.40 19.56 20.93
CA ARG A 28 -7.20 18.89 20.42
C ARG A 28 -7.31 18.38 18.98
N CYS A 29 -8.53 18.25 18.45
CA CYS A 29 -8.76 17.71 17.11
C CYS A 29 -9.89 18.44 16.38
N GLN A 30 -9.58 18.97 15.19
CA GLN A 30 -10.54 19.70 14.36
C GLN A 30 -11.65 18.78 13.82
N ALA A 31 -11.33 17.53 13.47
CA ALA A 31 -12.33 16.56 13.02
C ALA A 31 -13.36 16.26 14.12
N PHE A 32 -12.91 16.05 15.36
CA PHE A 32 -13.82 15.91 16.51
C PHE A 32 -14.59 17.21 16.78
N ARG A 33 -13.99 18.39 16.61
CA ARG A 33 -14.71 19.67 16.72
C ARG A 33 -15.86 19.75 15.71
N GLY A 34 -15.60 19.43 14.45
CA GLY A 34 -16.61 19.39 13.39
C GLY A 34 -17.71 18.38 13.71
N MET A 35 -17.34 17.12 13.97
CA MET A 35 -18.28 16.04 14.28
C MET A 35 -19.17 16.35 15.50
N LEU A 36 -18.59 16.89 16.58
CA LEU A 36 -19.34 17.18 17.80
C LEU A 36 -20.17 18.47 17.70
N SER A 37 -19.86 19.37 16.76
CA SER A 37 -20.64 20.59 16.53
C SER A 37 -21.92 20.36 15.73
N GLN A 38 -22.01 19.23 15.00
CA GLN A 38 -23.20 18.87 14.24
C GLN A 38 -24.23 18.18 15.14
N ALA A 39 -25.49 18.62 15.06
CA ALA A 39 -26.62 17.87 15.62
C ALA A 39 -26.79 16.56 14.82
N PRO A 40 -27.04 15.39 15.46
CA PRO A 40 -27.30 14.15 14.78
C PRO A 40 -28.54 14.31 13.89
N VAL A 41 -28.40 13.82 12.67
CA VAL A 41 -29.45 13.74 11.66
C VAL A 41 -30.58 12.88 12.23
N GLY A 42 -31.74 13.50 12.50
CA GLY A 42 -32.93 12.82 13.03
C GLY A 42 -33.66 13.52 14.18
N SER A 43 -33.15 14.64 14.70
CA SER A 43 -33.82 15.43 15.74
C SER A 43 -34.46 16.69 15.15
N GLN A 44 -35.71 16.59 14.67
CA GLN A 44 -36.50 17.70 14.12
C GLN A 44 -37.16 18.60 15.19
N ASP A 45 -36.92 18.37 16.49
CA ASP A 45 -37.54 19.18 17.53
C ASP A 45 -36.65 20.38 17.92
N SER A 46 -36.82 21.43 17.13
CA SER A 46 -36.22 22.74 17.30
C SER A 46 -36.87 23.48 18.50
N SER A 47 -36.41 23.24 19.73
CA SER A 47 -36.68 24.17 20.86
C SER A 47 -35.81 23.98 22.12
N SER A 48 -34.80 23.11 22.13
CA SER A 48 -33.93 22.94 23.31
C SER A 48 -32.49 23.35 23.03
N SER A 49 -31.97 24.25 23.87
CA SER A 49 -30.57 24.74 23.89
C SER A 49 -29.56 23.69 24.38
N VAL A 50 -29.95 22.42 24.39
CA VAL A 50 -29.12 21.31 24.85
C VAL A 50 -28.62 20.54 23.63
N PRO A 51 -27.30 20.43 23.41
CA PRO A 51 -26.80 19.63 22.31
C PRO A 51 -27.26 18.17 22.50
N PRO A 52 -27.80 17.54 21.45
CA PRO A 52 -28.38 16.21 21.49
C PRO A 52 -27.39 15.17 22.05
N GLN A 53 -27.86 14.40 23.04
CA GLN A 53 -27.05 13.45 23.85
C GLN A 53 -26.98 12.02 23.27
N GLY A 54 -27.23 11.87 21.96
CA GLY A 54 -27.18 10.56 21.30
C GLY A 54 -25.73 10.03 21.17
N PRO A 55 -25.52 8.71 21.17
CA PRO A 55 -24.21 8.14 20.89
C PRO A 55 -23.76 8.44 19.44
N PHE A 56 -22.49 8.77 19.25
CA PHE A 56 -21.87 8.83 17.93
C PHE A 56 -21.48 7.41 17.49
N ILE A 57 -22.04 6.92 16.38
CA ILE A 57 -21.83 5.55 15.91
C ILE A 57 -20.68 5.52 14.90
N LEU A 58 -19.61 4.79 15.23
CA LEU A 58 -18.41 4.61 14.41
C LEU A 58 -18.28 3.13 14.00
N GLY A 59 -19.14 2.69 13.08
CA GLY A 59 -19.25 1.27 12.70
C GLY A 59 -18.05 0.69 11.96
N ASN A 60 -17.24 1.54 11.31
CA ASN A 60 -16.11 1.12 10.47
C ASN A 60 -14.76 1.19 11.19
N VAL A 61 -14.72 1.69 12.43
CA VAL A 61 -13.48 1.86 13.20
C VAL A 61 -13.37 0.73 14.21
N GLN A 62 -12.21 0.07 14.28
CA GLN A 62 -11.93 -0.92 15.31
C GLN A 62 -11.82 -0.23 16.69
N PRO A 63 -12.43 -0.75 17.76
CA PRO A 63 -12.41 -0.07 19.05
C PRO A 63 -11.01 0.16 19.63
N GLU A 64 -10.08 -0.77 19.43
CA GLU A 64 -8.68 -0.62 19.85
C GLU A 64 -7.99 0.57 19.17
N VAL A 65 -8.21 0.74 17.86
CA VAL A 65 -7.70 1.86 17.08
C VAL A 65 -8.28 3.19 17.59
N PHE A 66 -9.60 3.22 17.84
CA PHE A 66 -10.24 4.42 18.38
C PHE A 66 -9.73 4.75 19.79
N LEU A 67 -9.57 3.75 20.65
CA LEU A 67 -9.03 3.93 21.99
C LEU A 67 -7.60 4.46 21.96
N ALA A 68 -6.75 4.02 21.03
CA ALA A 68 -5.40 4.55 20.83
C ALA A 68 -5.42 6.04 20.43
N VAL A 69 -6.35 6.44 19.55
CA VAL A 69 -6.55 7.86 19.19
C VAL A 69 -7.01 8.66 20.42
N ILE A 70 -7.96 8.14 21.19
CA ILE A 70 -8.44 8.80 22.41
C ILE A 70 -7.32 8.90 23.45
N GLU A 71 -6.54 7.85 23.69
CA GLU A 71 -5.36 7.87 24.56
C GLU A 71 -4.44 9.04 24.19
N PHE A 72 -4.07 9.14 22.91
CA PHE A 72 -3.23 10.23 22.41
C PHE A 72 -3.80 11.62 22.68
N LEU A 73 -5.10 11.83 22.47
CA LEU A 73 -5.73 13.14 22.71
C LEU A 73 -5.68 13.56 24.18
N TYR A 74 -5.67 12.59 25.11
CA TYR A 74 -5.59 12.86 26.53
C TYR A 74 -4.15 12.99 27.04
N THR A 75 -3.22 12.19 26.52
CA THR A 75 -1.90 12.00 27.14
C THR A 75 -0.72 12.45 26.26
N ASN A 76 -0.96 12.80 24.99
CA ASN A 76 0.07 12.96 23.95
C ASN A 76 0.96 11.72 23.76
N SER A 77 0.52 10.56 24.24
CA SER A 77 1.22 9.29 24.15
C SER A 77 0.26 8.23 23.63
N VAL A 78 0.78 7.19 23.00
CA VAL A 78 -0.04 6.09 22.48
C VAL A 78 0.67 4.77 22.70
N THR A 79 -0.09 3.77 23.10
CA THR A 79 0.40 2.39 23.19
C THR A 79 0.09 1.66 21.89
N LEU A 80 1.12 1.44 21.07
CA LEU A 80 0.99 0.76 19.78
C LEU A 80 1.43 -0.70 19.87
N ASN A 81 0.79 -1.54 19.07
CA ASN A 81 1.24 -2.89 18.76
C ASN A 81 1.22 -3.11 17.24
N SER A 82 1.86 -4.17 16.76
CA SER A 82 1.99 -4.45 15.32
C SER A 82 0.66 -4.66 14.59
N HIS A 83 -0.41 -5.04 15.29
CA HIS A 83 -1.71 -5.35 14.69
C HIS A 83 -2.56 -4.12 14.41
N ILE A 84 -2.38 -3.03 15.18
CA ILE A 84 -3.21 -1.81 15.05
C ILE A 84 -2.44 -0.62 14.50
N ALA A 85 -1.10 -0.72 14.36
CA ALA A 85 -0.26 0.44 14.07
C ALA A 85 -0.59 1.11 12.72
N LEU A 86 -0.96 0.33 11.69
CA LEU A 86 -1.31 0.85 10.37
C LEU A 86 -2.70 1.50 10.35
N GLU A 87 -3.65 0.95 11.09
CA GLU A 87 -4.99 1.51 11.24
C GLU A 87 -4.99 2.77 12.11
N VAL A 88 -4.13 2.83 13.15
CA VAL A 88 -3.92 4.05 13.93
C VAL A 88 -3.21 5.10 13.08
N LEU A 89 -2.24 4.72 12.22
CA LEU A 89 -1.64 5.64 11.25
C LEU A 89 -2.72 6.22 10.32
N THR A 90 -3.57 5.37 9.75
CA THR A 90 -4.72 5.78 8.91
C THR A 90 -5.61 6.79 9.64
N SER A 91 -6.08 6.42 10.84
CA SER A 91 -6.96 7.27 11.65
C SER A 91 -6.29 8.59 12.03
N SER A 92 -4.98 8.58 12.30
CA SER A 92 -4.23 9.78 12.65
C SER A 92 -4.17 10.78 11.49
N VAL A 93 -4.09 10.29 10.24
CA VAL A 93 -4.16 11.14 9.04
C VAL A 93 -5.57 11.69 8.86
N GLU A 94 -6.59 10.84 8.95
CA GLU A 94 -8.01 11.23 8.82
C GLU A 94 -8.43 12.28 9.84
N TYR A 95 -7.98 12.15 11.09
CA TYR A 95 -8.26 13.11 12.16
C TYR A 95 -7.30 14.31 12.17
N GLY A 96 -6.30 14.35 11.30
CA GLY A 96 -5.32 15.44 11.22
C GLY A 96 -4.34 15.51 12.40
N LEU A 97 -4.10 14.38 13.08
CA LEU A 97 -3.23 14.25 14.25
C LEU A 97 -1.78 13.96 13.83
N GLN A 98 -1.08 15.02 13.41
CA GLN A 98 0.27 14.91 12.83
C GLN A 98 1.32 14.31 13.77
N ASP A 99 1.27 14.61 15.07
CA ASP A 99 2.24 14.05 16.01
C ASP A 99 1.96 12.56 16.30
N LEU A 100 0.69 12.14 16.28
CA LEU A 100 0.34 10.72 16.31
C LEU A 100 0.83 10.01 15.04
N CYS A 101 0.68 10.64 13.85
CA CYS A 101 1.22 10.10 12.60
C CYS A 101 2.72 9.80 12.74
N LYS A 102 3.50 10.74 13.29
CA LYS A 102 4.95 10.57 13.51
C LYS A 102 5.26 9.41 14.46
N LEU A 103 4.50 9.28 15.55
CA LEU A 103 4.67 8.17 16.50
C LEU A 103 4.38 6.82 15.83
N CYS A 104 3.31 6.73 15.05
CA CYS A 104 2.98 5.53 14.28
C CYS A 104 4.05 5.19 13.25
N ILE A 105 4.51 6.16 12.45
CA ILE A 105 5.57 5.94 11.46
C ILE A 105 6.84 5.43 12.14
N LYS A 106 7.26 6.05 13.25
CA LYS A 106 8.44 5.59 14.00
C LYS A 106 8.27 4.14 14.45
N PHE A 107 7.15 3.83 15.09
CA PHE A 107 6.85 2.47 15.55
C PHE A 107 6.88 1.45 14.40
N ILE A 108 6.19 1.75 13.29
CA ILE A 108 6.14 0.86 12.11
C ILE A 108 7.55 0.64 11.55
N LYS A 109 8.40 1.66 11.47
CA LYS A 109 9.78 1.52 10.98
C LYS A 109 10.60 0.60 11.88
N ASP A 110 10.41 0.68 13.19
CA ASP A 110 11.14 -0.09 14.20
C ASP A 110 10.66 -1.55 14.30
N THR A 111 9.39 -1.83 13.98
CA THR A 111 8.79 -3.17 14.11
C THR A 111 8.44 -3.82 12.76
N LEU A 112 8.90 -3.27 11.64
CA LEU A 112 8.52 -3.70 10.31
C LEU A 112 8.92 -5.16 10.04
N SER A 113 7.98 -5.94 9.51
CA SER A 113 8.19 -7.36 9.17
C SER A 113 7.94 -7.64 7.69
N VAL A 114 8.39 -8.81 7.23
CA VAL A 114 8.20 -9.28 5.84
C VAL A 114 6.73 -9.36 5.46
N GLU A 115 5.86 -9.79 6.38
CA GLU A 115 4.42 -9.92 6.11
C GLU A 115 3.73 -8.55 6.04
N GLN A 116 4.23 -7.55 6.76
CA GLN A 116 3.57 -6.24 6.90
C GLN A 116 4.09 -5.18 5.92
N VAL A 117 5.27 -5.37 5.32
CA VAL A 117 5.93 -4.31 4.54
C VAL A 117 5.13 -3.85 3.32
N CYS A 118 4.41 -4.76 2.66
CA CYS A 118 3.59 -4.42 1.50
C CYS A 118 2.40 -3.54 1.91
N GLU A 119 1.71 -3.90 2.99
CA GLU A 119 0.60 -3.11 3.53
C GLU A 119 1.07 -1.75 4.03
N ALA A 120 2.20 -1.71 4.74
CA ALA A 120 2.82 -0.47 5.19
C ALA A 120 3.22 0.44 4.02
N LEU A 121 3.78 -0.12 2.94
CA LEU A 121 4.09 0.64 1.73
C LEU A 121 2.81 1.18 1.07
N GLN A 122 1.76 0.37 0.99
CA GLN A 122 0.47 0.77 0.43
C GLN A 122 -0.11 1.96 1.21
N ALA A 123 -0.16 1.87 2.54
CA ALA A 123 -0.59 2.97 3.40
C ALA A 123 0.29 4.22 3.22
N ALA A 124 1.61 4.05 3.17
CA ALA A 124 2.55 5.16 3.00
C ALA A 124 2.38 5.88 1.66
N VAL A 125 2.03 5.15 0.58
CA VAL A 125 1.71 5.74 -0.72
C VAL A 125 0.37 6.46 -0.67
N THR A 126 -0.67 5.82 -0.13
CA THR A 126 -2.02 6.40 -0.02
C THR A 126 -2.03 7.71 0.77
N TYR A 127 -1.29 7.78 1.88
CA TYR A 127 -1.25 8.97 2.75
C TYR A 127 -0.07 9.91 2.49
N GLY A 128 0.69 9.69 1.39
CA GLY A 128 1.79 10.58 1.02
C GLY A 128 2.97 10.62 2.01
N GLN A 129 3.17 9.56 2.80
CA GLN A 129 4.24 9.47 3.81
C GLN A 129 5.57 9.06 3.16
N VAL A 130 6.28 10.03 2.55
CA VAL A 130 7.48 9.77 1.73
C VAL A 130 8.60 9.06 2.50
N ASP A 131 8.86 9.42 3.75
CA ASP A 131 9.89 8.78 4.59
C ASP A 131 9.58 7.29 4.82
N LEU A 132 8.33 6.96 5.13
CA LEU A 132 7.89 5.57 5.29
C LEU A 132 7.96 4.81 3.96
N GLN A 133 7.58 5.43 2.84
CA GLN A 133 7.70 4.81 1.51
C GLN A 133 9.14 4.41 1.19
N GLN A 134 10.12 5.28 1.48
CA GLN A 134 11.53 5.00 1.24
C GLN A 134 12.03 3.86 2.13
N HIS A 135 11.64 3.86 3.40
CA HIS A 135 11.99 2.80 4.35
C HIS A 135 11.43 1.44 3.93
N CYS A 136 10.13 1.38 3.60
CA CYS A 136 9.50 0.15 3.12
C CYS A 136 10.14 -0.34 1.83
N LEU A 137 10.44 0.55 0.87
CA LEU A 137 11.10 0.15 -0.38
C LEU A 137 12.50 -0.43 -0.11
N ALA A 138 13.30 0.20 0.75
CA ALA A 138 14.61 -0.32 1.14
C ALA A 138 14.51 -1.70 1.81
N PHE A 139 13.50 -1.92 2.66
CA PHE A 139 13.23 -3.22 3.26
C PHE A 139 12.88 -4.27 2.20
N ILE A 140 11.99 -3.95 1.26
CA ILE A 140 11.61 -4.85 0.15
C ILE A 140 12.83 -5.22 -0.71
N GLU A 141 13.72 -4.27 -0.98
CA GLU A 141 14.96 -4.51 -1.72
C GLU A 141 15.92 -5.45 -0.98
N GLY A 142 15.94 -5.40 0.36
CA GLY A 142 16.72 -6.32 1.20
C GLY A 142 16.13 -7.73 1.31
N CYS A 143 14.81 -7.84 1.24
CA CYS A 143 14.06 -9.08 1.52
C CYS A 143 13.20 -9.55 0.34
N THR A 144 13.55 -9.20 -0.90
CA THR A 144 12.65 -9.31 -2.07
C THR A 144 12.07 -10.71 -2.26
N ALA A 145 12.90 -11.74 -2.21
CA ALA A 145 12.48 -13.14 -2.42
C ALA A 145 11.48 -13.65 -1.35
N ALA A 146 11.52 -13.09 -0.14
CA ALA A 146 10.53 -13.40 0.89
C ALA A 146 9.25 -12.60 0.66
N VAL A 147 9.38 -11.28 0.43
CA VAL A 147 8.25 -10.37 0.23
C VAL A 147 7.37 -10.77 -0.95
N VAL A 148 7.95 -11.13 -2.09
CA VAL A 148 7.20 -11.49 -3.31
C VAL A 148 6.28 -12.70 -3.11
N ARG A 149 6.56 -13.54 -2.11
CA ARG A 149 5.74 -14.73 -1.77
C ARG A 149 4.65 -14.45 -0.72
N THR A 150 4.64 -13.26 -0.12
CA THR A 150 3.66 -12.90 0.91
C THR A 150 2.29 -12.65 0.31
N GLN A 151 1.25 -12.79 1.14
CA GLN A 151 -0.10 -12.38 0.79
C GLN A 151 -0.16 -10.87 0.52
N GLY A 152 0.52 -10.06 1.35
CA GLY A 152 0.53 -8.61 1.19
C GLY A 152 1.06 -8.14 -0.17
N PHE A 153 2.00 -8.87 -0.80
CA PHE A 153 2.44 -8.56 -2.17
C PHE A 153 1.34 -8.78 -3.21
N ARG A 154 0.53 -9.83 -3.05
CA ARG A 154 -0.60 -10.16 -3.94
C ARG A 154 -1.77 -9.18 -3.82
N GLU A 155 -1.84 -8.44 -2.72
CA GLU A 155 -2.91 -7.48 -2.40
C GLU A 155 -2.52 -6.03 -2.69
N LEU A 156 -1.29 -5.77 -3.17
CA LEU A 156 -0.86 -4.44 -3.56
C LEU A 156 -1.75 -3.86 -4.66
N SER A 157 -2.00 -2.56 -4.62
CA SER A 157 -2.55 -1.84 -5.77
C SER A 157 -1.57 -1.85 -6.95
N ASP A 158 -2.09 -1.75 -8.16
CA ASP A 158 -1.33 -1.66 -9.41
C ASP A 158 -0.30 -0.51 -9.39
N VAL A 159 -0.67 0.63 -8.80
CA VAL A 159 0.21 1.81 -8.64
C VAL A 159 1.40 1.49 -7.73
N VAL A 160 1.16 0.82 -6.60
CA VAL A 160 2.21 0.50 -5.62
C VAL A 160 3.09 -0.63 -6.13
N LEU A 161 2.50 -1.66 -6.74
CA LEU A 161 3.25 -2.74 -7.38
C LEU A 161 4.17 -2.19 -8.49
N ALA A 162 3.65 -1.33 -9.38
CA ALA A 162 4.48 -0.68 -10.39
C ALA A 162 5.61 0.14 -9.76
N ARG A 163 5.37 0.80 -8.61
CA ARG A 163 6.42 1.53 -7.89
C ARG A 163 7.52 0.62 -7.37
N VAL A 164 7.17 -0.54 -6.81
CA VAL A 164 8.14 -1.56 -6.37
C VAL A 164 8.95 -2.05 -7.57
N LEU A 165 8.28 -2.37 -8.69
CA LEU A 165 8.92 -2.91 -9.89
C LEU A 165 9.88 -1.93 -10.59
N ARG A 166 9.75 -0.62 -10.36
CA ARG A 166 10.70 0.38 -10.87
C ARG A 166 12.08 0.30 -10.19
N SER A 167 12.21 -0.33 -9.03
CA SER A 167 13.50 -0.39 -8.33
C SER A 167 14.49 -1.32 -9.03
N ASP A 168 15.70 -0.79 -9.28
CA ASP A 168 16.85 -1.55 -9.76
C ASP A 168 17.47 -2.45 -8.68
N ARG A 169 17.11 -2.26 -7.40
CA ARG A 169 17.79 -2.92 -6.27
C ARG A 169 17.12 -4.21 -5.80
N LEU A 170 16.03 -4.61 -6.44
CA LEU A 170 15.31 -5.84 -6.12
C LEU A 170 16.20 -7.08 -6.35
N ALA A 171 16.30 -7.91 -5.31
CA ALA A 171 17.15 -9.10 -5.29
C ALA A 171 16.38 -10.35 -5.75
N VAL A 172 15.86 -10.32 -6.98
CA VAL A 172 15.09 -11.39 -7.61
C VAL A 172 15.30 -11.37 -9.13
N ASP A 173 15.16 -12.52 -9.80
CA ASP A 173 15.28 -12.60 -11.26
C ASP A 173 14.01 -12.07 -11.96
N GLU A 174 14.16 -11.58 -13.19
CA GLU A 174 13.02 -11.05 -13.96
C GLU A 174 11.98 -12.13 -14.26
N LEU A 175 12.38 -13.39 -14.47
CA LEU A 175 11.43 -14.47 -14.73
C LEU A 175 10.52 -14.71 -13.51
N ASP A 176 11.11 -14.74 -12.32
CA ASP A 176 10.40 -14.90 -11.05
C ASP A 176 9.45 -13.72 -10.81
N LEU A 177 9.86 -12.48 -11.17
CA LEU A 177 9.00 -11.29 -11.10
C LEU A 177 7.83 -11.33 -12.07
N VAL A 178 8.06 -11.80 -13.31
CA VAL A 178 6.99 -11.96 -14.30
C VAL A 178 5.94 -12.95 -13.78
N GLN A 179 6.37 -14.05 -13.18
CA GLN A 179 5.47 -15.04 -12.57
C GLN A 179 4.69 -14.45 -11.41
N ALA A 180 5.36 -13.73 -10.49
CA ALA A 180 4.70 -13.10 -9.36
C ALA A 180 3.67 -12.03 -9.79
N VAL A 181 3.98 -11.23 -10.82
CA VAL A 181 3.06 -10.23 -11.38
C VAL A 181 1.88 -10.90 -12.07
N ARG A 182 2.08 -12.06 -12.72
CA ARG A 182 1.00 -12.87 -13.29
C ARG A 182 0.07 -13.39 -12.20
N GLU A 183 0.61 -13.98 -11.14
CA GLU A 183 -0.18 -14.43 -9.97
C GLU A 183 -0.99 -13.26 -9.37
N TRP A 184 -0.33 -12.13 -9.12
CA TRP A 184 -0.97 -10.92 -8.61
C TRP A 184 -2.10 -10.45 -9.54
N ALA A 185 -1.89 -10.47 -10.87
CA ALA A 185 -2.87 -9.98 -11.84
C ALA A 185 -4.12 -10.88 -11.89
N HIS A 186 -3.97 -12.20 -11.74
CA HIS A 186 -5.11 -13.12 -11.65
C HIS A 186 -5.92 -12.91 -10.36
N VAL A 187 -5.24 -12.74 -9.22
CA VAL A 187 -5.92 -12.44 -7.94
C VAL A 187 -6.65 -11.11 -8.05
N SER A 188 -5.98 -10.07 -8.54
CA SER A 188 -6.54 -8.73 -8.68
C SER A 188 -7.68 -8.68 -9.69
N SER A 189 -7.59 -9.44 -10.78
CA SER A 189 -8.67 -9.60 -11.77
C SER A 189 -9.92 -10.22 -11.14
N ALA A 190 -9.76 -11.25 -10.32
CA ALA A 190 -10.86 -11.89 -9.61
C ALA A 190 -11.51 -10.96 -8.56
N VAL A 191 -10.70 -10.19 -7.83
CA VAL A 191 -11.18 -9.27 -6.78
C VAL A 191 -11.87 -8.03 -7.36
N LEU A 192 -11.35 -7.48 -8.46
CA LEU A 192 -11.87 -6.27 -9.08
C LEU A 192 -12.91 -6.53 -10.18
N GLU A 193 -13.16 -7.80 -10.51
CA GLU A 193 -14.03 -8.24 -11.62
C GLU A 193 -13.67 -7.56 -12.96
N ARG A 194 -12.38 -7.33 -13.19
CA ARG A 194 -11.84 -6.68 -14.40
C ARG A 194 -10.89 -7.62 -15.14
N PRO A 195 -10.77 -7.52 -16.48
CA PRO A 195 -9.91 -8.40 -17.25
C PRO A 195 -8.42 -8.19 -16.87
N VAL A 196 -7.67 -9.30 -16.84
CA VAL A 196 -6.23 -9.34 -16.48
C VAL A 196 -5.38 -8.26 -17.17
N PRO A 197 -5.50 -8.01 -18.49
CA PRO A 197 -4.68 -7.02 -19.18
C PRO A 197 -4.94 -5.58 -18.70
N GLU A 198 -6.16 -5.29 -18.27
CA GLU A 198 -6.56 -3.97 -17.80
C GLU A 198 -6.00 -3.69 -16.41
N VAL A 199 -6.05 -4.68 -15.52
CA VAL A 199 -5.51 -4.60 -14.16
C VAL A 199 -3.97 -4.56 -14.16
N ALA A 200 -3.35 -5.33 -15.06
CA ALA A 200 -1.90 -5.43 -15.15
C ALA A 200 -1.22 -4.31 -15.95
N ALA A 201 -1.99 -3.35 -16.48
CA ALA A 201 -1.50 -2.32 -17.39
C ALA A 201 -0.35 -1.48 -16.82
N LEU A 202 -0.35 -1.16 -15.52
CA LEU A 202 0.75 -0.42 -14.89
C LEU A 202 1.95 -1.32 -14.54
N PRO A 203 1.79 -2.43 -13.79
CA PRO A 203 2.91 -3.28 -13.41
C PRO A 203 3.69 -3.86 -14.59
N VAL A 204 3.00 -4.26 -15.66
CA VAL A 204 3.63 -4.89 -16.84
C VAL A 204 4.61 -3.96 -17.55
N ARG A 205 4.38 -2.64 -17.51
CA ARG A 205 5.28 -1.64 -18.13
C ARG A 205 6.62 -1.53 -17.44
N GLU A 206 6.76 -2.08 -16.24
CA GLU A 206 7.99 -2.06 -15.44
C GLU A 206 8.71 -3.42 -15.46
N LEU A 207 8.19 -4.42 -16.19
CA LEU A 207 8.84 -5.71 -16.41
C LEU A 207 9.95 -5.59 -17.45
N ARG A 208 11.14 -6.15 -17.16
CA ARG A 208 12.32 -6.01 -18.01
C ARG A 208 12.46 -7.20 -18.95
N LEU A 209 11.46 -7.39 -19.80
CA LEU A 209 11.37 -8.52 -20.74
C LEU A 209 12.64 -8.73 -21.61
N PRO A 210 13.37 -7.69 -22.09
CA PRO A 210 14.61 -7.90 -22.84
C PRO A 210 15.70 -8.64 -22.06
N LEU A 211 15.63 -8.66 -20.72
CA LEU A 211 16.61 -9.36 -19.90
C LEU A 211 16.36 -10.86 -19.80
N LEU A 212 15.22 -11.36 -20.26
CA LEU A 212 14.93 -12.78 -20.33
C LEU A 212 15.76 -13.44 -21.44
N ALA A 213 16.04 -14.73 -21.32
CA ALA A 213 16.67 -15.54 -22.36
C ALA A 213 15.65 -15.86 -23.47
N PRO A 214 16.09 -16.15 -24.71
CA PRO A 214 15.18 -16.52 -25.79
C PRO A 214 14.28 -17.72 -25.45
N SER A 215 14.78 -18.72 -24.73
CA SER A 215 13.99 -19.86 -24.26
C SER A 215 12.89 -19.44 -23.28
N GLU A 216 13.20 -18.51 -22.37
CA GLU A 216 12.26 -17.96 -21.39
C GLU A 216 11.19 -17.08 -22.07
N LEU A 217 11.57 -16.32 -23.10
CA LEU A 217 10.62 -15.53 -23.90
C LEU A 217 9.64 -16.42 -24.68
N VAL A 218 10.09 -17.55 -25.23
CA VAL A 218 9.21 -18.53 -25.89
C VAL A 218 8.20 -19.10 -24.91
N THR A 219 8.64 -19.50 -23.71
CA THR A 219 7.72 -19.96 -22.66
C THR A 219 6.75 -18.87 -22.25
N LEU A 220 7.23 -17.63 -22.05
CA LEU A 220 6.41 -16.48 -21.69
C LEU A 220 5.34 -16.20 -22.74
N GLU A 221 5.68 -16.26 -24.03
CA GLU A 221 4.75 -16.05 -25.15
C GLU A 221 3.67 -17.14 -25.17
N SER A 222 4.03 -18.41 -24.97
CA SER A 222 3.07 -19.51 -24.86
C SER A 222 2.10 -19.31 -23.68
N CYS A 223 2.60 -18.92 -22.51
CA CYS A 223 1.74 -18.63 -21.37
C CYS A 223 0.88 -17.38 -21.62
N ASN A 224 1.39 -16.37 -22.34
CA ASN A 224 0.67 -15.13 -22.63
C ASN A 224 -0.51 -15.32 -23.60
N GLN A 225 -0.52 -16.39 -24.41
CA GLN A 225 -1.66 -16.73 -25.26
C GLN A 225 -2.91 -17.11 -24.46
N GLN A 226 -2.76 -17.47 -23.18
CA GLN A 226 -3.88 -17.89 -22.33
C GLN A 226 -4.51 -16.73 -21.56
N ASP A 227 -3.68 -15.83 -21.00
CA ASP A 227 -4.14 -14.76 -20.10
C ASP A 227 -4.04 -13.35 -20.69
N LEU A 228 -3.34 -13.19 -21.83
CA LEU A 228 -3.10 -11.92 -22.51
C LEU A 228 -2.49 -10.84 -21.60
N LEU A 229 -1.77 -11.26 -20.53
CA LEU A 229 -1.24 -10.38 -19.49
C LEU A 229 -0.36 -9.26 -20.06
N ILE A 230 0.51 -9.62 -20.99
CA ILE A 230 1.55 -8.75 -21.56
C ILE A 230 1.13 -8.34 -22.97
N PRO A 231 1.06 -7.04 -23.27
CA PRO A 231 0.78 -6.57 -24.62
C PRO A 231 1.81 -7.10 -25.63
N VAL A 232 1.31 -7.49 -26.82
CA VAL A 232 2.13 -8.14 -27.86
C VAL A 232 3.29 -7.24 -28.30
N GLU A 233 3.10 -5.92 -28.29
CA GLU A 233 4.14 -4.94 -28.59
C GLU A 233 5.35 -5.02 -27.64
N ASN A 234 5.14 -5.36 -26.37
CA ASN A 234 6.20 -5.48 -25.38
C ASN A 234 7.02 -6.76 -25.60
N ILE A 235 6.35 -7.87 -25.91
CA ILE A 235 7.01 -9.14 -26.27
C ILE A 235 7.80 -8.96 -27.58
N ALA A 236 7.18 -8.34 -28.60
CA ALA A 236 7.85 -8.05 -29.86
C ALA A 236 9.06 -7.11 -29.68
N ALA A 237 8.98 -6.15 -28.75
CA ALA A 237 10.09 -5.28 -28.42
C ALA A 237 11.25 -6.02 -27.76
N ALA A 238 10.97 -6.99 -26.88
CA ALA A 238 11.98 -7.87 -26.31
C ALA A 238 12.68 -8.69 -27.42
N TRP A 239 11.93 -9.33 -28.31
CA TRP A 239 12.49 -10.05 -29.45
C TRP A 239 13.34 -9.17 -30.37
N ARG A 240 12.90 -7.94 -30.65
CA ARG A 240 13.69 -6.97 -31.41
C ARG A 240 15.01 -6.65 -30.72
N ALA A 241 15.03 -6.49 -29.40
CA ALA A 241 16.25 -6.23 -28.65
C ALA A 241 17.27 -7.39 -28.77
N HIS A 242 16.80 -8.64 -28.73
CA HIS A 242 17.64 -9.82 -28.97
C HIS A 242 18.20 -9.87 -30.39
N ALA A 243 17.35 -9.66 -31.40
CA ALA A 243 17.74 -9.74 -32.80
C ALA A 243 18.76 -8.65 -33.19
N LEU A 244 18.55 -7.42 -32.71
CA LEU A 244 19.39 -6.27 -33.03
C LEU A 244 20.66 -6.20 -32.19
N ARG A 245 20.78 -7.03 -31.13
CA ARG A 245 21.85 -6.96 -30.12
C ARG A 245 22.08 -5.52 -29.63
N LYS A 246 20.97 -4.79 -29.48
CA LYS A 246 20.90 -3.39 -29.05
C LYS A 246 19.55 -3.18 -28.36
N GLY A 247 19.52 -2.38 -27.29
CA GLY A 247 18.28 -1.90 -26.65
C GLY A 247 17.49 -0.88 -27.49
N SER A 248 17.63 -0.87 -28.82
CA SER A 248 17.03 0.14 -29.69
C SER A 248 15.51 0.01 -29.72
N GLY A 249 14.79 1.07 -29.32
CA GLY A 249 13.32 1.09 -29.29
C GLY A 249 12.69 0.59 -27.99
N VAL A 250 13.49 0.19 -27.00
CA VAL A 250 13.04 -0.11 -25.64
C VAL A 250 13.54 0.99 -24.69
N PRO A 251 12.76 1.48 -23.72
CA PRO A 251 13.25 2.39 -22.70
C PRO A 251 14.50 1.84 -22.00
N SER A 252 15.56 2.65 -21.90
CA SER A 252 16.85 2.24 -21.32
C SER A 252 16.73 1.58 -19.94
N ARG A 253 15.77 2.04 -19.13
CA ARG A 253 15.46 1.46 -17.82
C ARG A 253 15.08 -0.02 -17.85
N LEU A 254 14.43 -0.49 -18.93
CA LEU A 254 14.00 -1.89 -19.08
C LEU A 254 15.13 -2.80 -19.60
N CYS A 255 16.26 -2.22 -20.01
CA CYS A 255 17.45 -2.96 -20.43
C CYS A 255 18.51 -3.05 -19.32
N ARG A 256 18.31 -2.36 -18.20
CA ARG A 256 19.22 -2.38 -17.05
C ARG A 256 18.88 -3.57 -16.15
N PRO A 257 19.84 -4.45 -15.79
CA PRO A 257 19.60 -5.52 -14.82
C PRO A 257 19.22 -4.99 -13.44
N ARG A 258 18.32 -5.72 -12.75
CA ARG A 258 18.12 -5.55 -11.30
C ARG A 258 19.25 -6.26 -10.55
N ARG A 259 19.43 -5.90 -9.28
CA ARG A 259 20.43 -6.52 -8.39
C ARG A 259 20.39 -8.05 -8.38
N GLY A 260 19.20 -8.65 -8.45
CA GLY A 260 19.03 -10.10 -8.46
C GLY A 260 18.86 -10.74 -9.84
N THR A 261 19.00 -10.00 -10.94
CA THR A 261 18.89 -10.57 -12.28
C THR A 261 20.00 -11.60 -12.50
N ARG A 262 19.63 -12.80 -12.92
CA ARG A 262 20.60 -13.86 -13.27
C ARG A 262 21.36 -13.46 -14.53
N PRO A 263 22.70 -13.59 -14.54
CA PRO A 263 23.50 -13.22 -15.70
C PRO A 263 23.16 -14.11 -16.90
N ARG A 264 22.94 -13.49 -18.06
CA ARG A 264 22.73 -14.19 -19.33
C ARG A 264 23.66 -13.61 -20.40
N ASP A 265 24.05 -14.43 -21.37
CA ASP A 265 25.10 -14.08 -22.35
C ASP A 265 24.78 -12.82 -23.17
N HIS A 266 23.51 -12.56 -23.47
CA HIS A 266 23.10 -11.44 -24.30
C HIS A 266 23.05 -10.11 -23.55
N HIS A 267 23.14 -10.10 -22.22
CA HIS A 267 23.09 -8.88 -21.41
C HIS A 267 24.19 -7.88 -21.79
N ARG A 268 25.36 -8.38 -22.21
CA ARG A 268 26.49 -7.56 -22.70
C ARG A 268 26.14 -6.62 -23.86
N HIS A 269 25.07 -6.93 -24.59
CA HIS A 269 24.61 -6.17 -25.75
C HIS A 269 23.45 -5.21 -25.42
N LEU A 270 22.90 -5.32 -24.21
CA LEU A 270 21.76 -4.52 -23.75
C LEU A 270 22.19 -3.32 -22.91
N GLU A 271 23.38 -3.38 -22.29
CA GLU A 271 23.91 -2.22 -21.58
C GLU A 271 24.18 -1.09 -22.59
N PRO A 272 23.53 0.08 -22.43
CA PRO A 272 23.93 1.24 -23.20
C PRO A 272 25.38 1.53 -22.81
N HIS A 273 26.30 1.49 -23.78
CA HIS A 273 27.66 1.97 -23.57
C HIS A 273 27.57 3.35 -22.90
N ALA A 274 28.03 3.43 -21.65
CA ALA A 274 28.23 4.70 -20.97
C ALA A 274 29.22 5.49 -21.83
N LYS A 275 28.71 6.48 -22.56
CA LYS A 275 29.48 7.58 -23.13
C LYS A 275 29.08 8.84 -22.41
#